data_AF-A0A964X7T4-F1
#
_entry.id   AF-A0A964X7T4-F1
#
_cell.length_a   1.000
_cell.length_b   1.000
_cell.length_c   1.000
_cell.angle_alpha   90.00
_cell.angle_beta   90.00
_cell.angle_gamma   90.00
#
_symmetry.space_group_name_H-M   'P 1'
#
loop_
_entity.id
_entity.type
_entity.pdbx_description
1 polymer ?
#
loop_
_entity_poly.entity_id
_entity_poly.type
_entity_poly.pdbx_seq_one_letter_code
_entity_poly.pdbx_strand_id
1 'polypeptide(L)'
;MRTISILLLLALAGPALAREDVRDPTRPPTPAEVAAWFGNGAEQRERAPFRLQSILLAPERRIAIIDGQRLRVGDRLDNAEV
;
A
#
# COMPACT_ATOMS: atom_id res chain seq x y z
N MET A 1 -30.98 38.10 -5.19
CA MET A 1 -30.08 37.76 -6.32
C MET A 1 -28.60 37.89 -5.97
N ARG A 2 -28.16 38.96 -5.28
CA ARG A 2 -26.74 39.14 -4.85
C ARG A 2 -26.21 38.02 -3.94
N THR A 3 -27.03 37.46 -3.07
CA THR A 3 -26.65 36.36 -2.16
C THR A 3 -26.41 35.04 -2.88
N ILE A 4 -27.20 34.75 -3.93
CA ILE A 4 -27.05 33.56 -4.78
C ILE A 4 -25.73 33.62 -5.56
N SER A 5 -25.36 34.81 -6.05
CA SER A 5 -24.09 35.02 -6.75
C SER A 5 -22.86 34.78 -5.87
N ILE A 6 -22.93 35.16 -4.57
CA ILE A 6 -21.85 34.91 -3.60
C ILE A 6 -21.71 33.42 -3.30
N LEU A 7 -22.84 32.72 -3.10
CA LEU A 7 -22.86 31.27 -2.87
C LEU A 7 -22.30 30.48 -4.07
N LEU A 8 -22.61 30.91 -5.30
CA LEU A 8 -22.08 30.29 -6.51
C LEU A 8 -20.57 30.51 -6.65
N LEU A 9 -20.05 31.69 -6.29
CA LEU A 9 -18.62 31.97 -6.31
C LEU A 9 -17.84 31.12 -5.28
N LEU A 10 -18.44 30.89 -4.11
CA LEU A 10 -17.82 30.09 -3.04
C LEU A 10 -17.74 28.60 -3.42
N ALA A 11 -18.75 28.08 -4.13
CA ALA A 11 -18.79 26.70 -4.58
C ALA A 11 -17.73 26.38 -5.66
N LEU A 12 -17.32 27.38 -6.47
CA LEU A 12 -16.30 27.20 -7.51
C LEU A 12 -14.86 27.19 -6.99
N ALA A 13 -14.61 27.62 -5.74
CA ALA A 13 -13.26 27.69 -5.16
C ALA A 13 -12.77 26.36 -4.54
N GLY A 14 -13.66 25.38 -4.36
CA GLY A 14 -13.37 24.10 -3.70
C GLY A 14 -12.32 23.19 -4.37
N PRO A 15 -12.23 23.05 -5.71
CA PRO A 15 -11.35 22.06 -6.31
C PRO A 15 -9.88 22.50 -6.38
N ALA A 16 -9.57 23.78 -6.11
CA ALA A 16 -8.19 24.29 -6.18
C ALA A 16 -7.29 23.83 -5.01
N LEU A 17 -7.87 23.28 -3.95
CA LEU A 17 -7.14 22.75 -2.78
C LEU A 17 -6.79 21.26 -2.90
N ALA A 18 -7.32 20.56 -3.89
CA ALA A 18 -6.99 19.16 -4.18
C ALA A 18 -5.81 19.07 -5.18
N ARG A 19 -4.73 19.82 -4.91
CA ARG A 19 -3.50 19.65 -5.68
C ARG A 19 -2.90 18.31 -5.29
N GLU A 20 -3.15 17.29 -6.11
CA GLU A 20 -2.42 16.04 -6.04
C GLU A 20 -0.92 16.37 -6.13
N ASP A 21 -0.24 16.11 -5.03
CA ASP A 21 1.19 16.30 -4.90
C ASP A 21 1.86 15.46 -5.98
N VAL A 22 2.41 16.10 -7.02
CA VAL A 22 3.23 15.43 -8.03
C VAL A 22 4.51 15.00 -7.32
N ARG A 23 4.46 13.83 -6.70
CA ARG A 23 5.56 13.26 -5.95
C ARG A 23 6.67 12.91 -6.93
N ASP A 24 7.87 13.37 -6.63
CA ASP A 24 9.07 12.97 -7.33
C ASP A 24 9.21 11.44 -7.29
N PRO A 25 9.16 10.75 -8.45
CA PRO A 25 9.25 9.29 -8.51
C PRO A 25 10.64 8.77 -8.13
N THR A 26 11.65 9.65 -8.02
CA THR A 26 13.01 9.30 -7.64
C THR A 26 13.31 9.52 -6.15
N ARG A 27 12.35 10.02 -5.37
CA ARG A 27 12.55 10.21 -3.93
C ARG A 27 12.74 8.85 -3.23
N PRO A 28 13.71 8.70 -2.32
CA PRO A 28 13.85 7.48 -1.55
C PRO A 28 12.62 7.26 -0.64
N PRO A 29 12.23 6.00 -0.37
CA PRO A 29 11.11 5.71 0.51
C PRO A 29 11.42 6.16 1.94
N THR A 30 10.43 6.76 2.59
CA THR A 30 10.51 7.15 4.00
C THR A 30 10.50 5.92 4.91
N PRO A 31 11.04 6.00 6.14
CA PRO A 31 11.00 4.89 7.10
C PRO A 31 9.58 4.38 7.39
N ALA A 32 8.58 5.27 7.34
CA ALA A 32 7.17 4.91 7.52
C ALA A 32 6.63 4.10 6.32
N GLU A 33 6.97 4.48 5.08
CA GLU A 33 6.63 3.72 3.88
C GLU A 33 7.31 2.34 3.89
N VAL A 34 8.58 2.28 4.31
CA VAL A 34 9.32 1.02 4.50
C VAL A 34 8.63 0.14 5.56
N ALA A 35 8.31 0.69 6.74
CA ALA A 35 7.64 -0.06 7.80
C ALA A 35 6.25 -0.59 7.37
N ALA A 36 5.51 0.19 6.59
CA ALA A 36 4.23 -0.24 6.01
C ALA A 36 4.39 -1.38 4.99
N TRP A 37 5.49 -1.39 4.22
CA TRP A 37 5.77 -2.48 3.29
C TRP A 37 6.17 -3.78 3.97
N PHE A 38 6.96 -3.68 5.05
CA PHE A 38 7.51 -4.81 5.79
C PHE A 38 6.67 -5.24 7.01
N GLY A 39 5.52 -4.60 7.26
CA GLY A 39 4.53 -5.10 8.23
C GLY A 39 4.97 -5.01 9.70
N ASN A 40 5.90 -4.13 10.06
CA ASN A 40 6.32 -3.92 11.45
C ASN A 40 5.28 -3.11 12.23
N GLY A 41 4.14 -3.74 12.48
CA GLY A 41 3.11 -3.27 13.41
C GLY A 41 2.53 -4.49 14.09
N ALA A 42 3.10 -4.81 15.27
CA ALA A 42 2.56 -5.79 16.20
C ALA A 42 1.26 -5.25 16.82
N GLU A 43 0.24 -5.08 15.99
CA GLU A 43 -1.13 -4.94 16.46
C GLU A 43 -1.84 -6.24 16.13
N GLN A 44 -2.41 -6.81 17.17
CA GLN A 44 -3.12 -8.07 17.23
C GLN A 44 -4.33 -8.02 16.29
N ARG A 45 -4.09 -8.33 15.01
CA ARG A 45 -5.13 -8.39 13.98
C ARG A 45 -5.75 -9.78 14.01
N GLU A 46 -7.04 -9.82 14.26
CA GLU A 46 -7.99 -10.76 13.65
C GLU A 46 -7.40 -11.26 12.31
N ARG A 47 -7.14 -12.57 12.20
CA ARG A 47 -6.24 -13.18 11.20
C ARG A 47 -6.34 -12.47 9.85
N ALA A 48 -5.46 -11.50 9.64
CA ALA A 48 -5.47 -10.68 8.44
C ALA A 48 -5.21 -11.60 7.25
N PRO A 49 -5.81 -11.34 6.07
CA PRO A 49 -5.46 -12.10 4.87
C PRO A 49 -3.96 -11.98 4.63
N PHE A 50 -3.30 -13.10 4.38
CA PHE A 50 -1.88 -13.15 4.01
C PHE A 50 -1.59 -12.13 2.92
N ARG A 51 -0.57 -11.29 3.12
CA ARG A 51 -0.20 -10.28 2.13
C ARG A 51 0.95 -10.81 1.29
N LEU A 52 0.66 -11.10 0.02
CA LEU A 52 1.70 -11.35 -0.98
C LEU A 52 2.38 -10.03 -1.36
N GLN A 53 3.69 -9.94 -1.17
CA GLN A 53 4.49 -8.78 -1.59
C GLN A 53 5.10 -8.97 -2.98
N SER A 54 5.68 -10.15 -3.26
CA SER A 54 6.29 -10.42 -4.57
C SER A 54 6.41 -11.92 -4.87
N ILE A 55 6.50 -12.25 -6.15
CA ILE A 55 6.78 -13.61 -6.65
C ILE A 55 7.95 -13.52 -7.61
N LEU A 56 8.90 -14.44 -7.46
CA LEU A 56 9.97 -14.66 -8.41
C LEU A 56 9.79 -16.03 -9.06
N LEU A 57 9.60 -16.01 -10.38
CA LEU A 57 9.42 -17.19 -11.21
C LEU A 57 10.61 -17.33 -12.16
N ALA A 58 11.37 -18.40 -12.01
CA ALA A 58 12.41 -18.84 -12.92
C ALA A 58 12.33 -20.38 -13.07
N PRO A 59 12.90 -20.98 -14.14
CA PRO A 59 12.80 -22.41 -14.40
C PRO A 59 13.20 -23.29 -13.20
N GLU A 60 14.25 -22.89 -12.48
CA GLU A 60 14.80 -23.64 -11.34
C GLU A 60 14.44 -23.02 -9.97
N ARG A 61 13.74 -21.88 -9.96
CA ARG A 61 13.53 -21.10 -8.73
C ARG A 61 12.15 -20.45 -8.71
N ARG A 62 11.31 -20.94 -7.81
CA ARG A 62 9.98 -20.40 -7.51
C ARG A 62 9.98 -19.93 -6.05
N ILE A 63 9.85 -18.63 -5.85
CA ILE A 63 9.88 -18.01 -4.53
C ILE A 63 8.72 -17.03 -4.41
N ALA A 64 8.02 -17.05 -3.28
CA ALA A 64 7.07 -16.03 -2.88
C ALA A 64 7.63 -15.26 -1.67
N ILE A 65 7.34 -13.96 -1.61
CA ILE A 65 7.48 -13.18 -0.38
C ILE A 65 6.06 -12.91 0.12
N ILE A 66 5.72 -13.50 1.27
CA ILE A 66 4.43 -13.36 1.95
C ILE A 66 4.70 -12.87 3.37
N ASP A 67 4.04 -11.80 3.79
CA ASP A 67 4.27 -11.12 5.08
C ASP A 67 5.76 -10.87 5.40
N GLY A 68 6.56 -10.58 4.36
CA GLY A 68 8.02 -10.38 4.48
C GLY A 68 8.84 -11.67 4.61
N GLN A 69 8.19 -12.83 4.70
CA GLN A 69 8.83 -14.15 4.73
C GLN A 69 9.05 -14.67 3.31
N ARG A 70 10.24 -15.23 3.08
CA ARG A 70 10.62 -15.81 1.78
C ARG A 70 10.32 -17.31 1.78
N LEU A 71 9.36 -17.72 0.97
CA LEU A 71 8.81 -19.08 0.92
C LEU A 71 9.05 -19.72 -0.46
N ARG A 72 9.23 -21.03 -0.47
CA ARG A 72 9.36 -21.90 -1.66
C ARG A 72 8.19 -22.85 -1.75
N VAL A 73 8.01 -23.45 -2.92
CA VAL A 73 7.00 -24.50 -3.13
C VAL A 73 7.23 -25.64 -2.14
N GLY A 74 6.19 -26.01 -1.39
CA GLY A 74 6.23 -27.03 -0.34
C GLY A 74 6.62 -26.51 1.05
N ASP A 75 6.98 -25.23 1.20
CA ASP A 75 7.10 -24.63 2.53
C ASP A 75 5.72 -24.48 3.17
N ARG A 76 5.69 -24.43 4.51
CA ARG A 76 4.45 -24.17 5.26
C ARG A 76 4.38 -22.73 5.74
N LEU A 77 3.20 -22.15 5.59
CA LEU A 77 2.83 -20.88 6.19
C LEU A 77 1.58 -21.12 7.05
N ASP A 78 1.74 -21.06 8.37
CA ASP A 78 0.77 -21.55 9.35
C ASP A 78 0.29 -22.98 9.03
N ASN A 79 -0.98 -23.14 8.68
CA ASN A 79 -1.62 -24.42 8.37
C ASN A 79 -1.79 -24.65 6.85
N ALA A 80 -1.21 -23.77 6.01
CA ALA A 80 -1.25 -23.86 4.55
C ALA A 80 0.12 -24.28 3.99
N GLU A 81 0.09 -24.88 2.82
CA GLU A 81 1.28 -25.21 2.02
C GLU A 81 1.37 -24.23 0.84
N VAL A 82 2.58 -23.79 0.54
CA VAL A 82 2.91 -22.79 -0.49
C VAL A 82 3.11 -23.42 -1.86
#